data_AF-A0A3N5J8U8-F1
#
_entry.id   AF-A0A3N5J8U8-F1
#
_cell.length_a   1.000
_cell.length_b   1.000
_cell.length_c   1.000
_cell.angle_alpha   90.00
_cell.angle_beta   90.00
_cell.angle_gamma   90.00
#
_symmetry.space_group_name_H-M   'P 1'
#
loop_
_entity.id
_entity.type
_entity.pdbx_description
1 polymer ?
#
loop_
_entity_poly.entity_id
_entity_poly.type
_entity_poly.pdbx_seq_one_letter_code
_entity_poly.pdbx_strand_id
1 'polypeptide(L)'
;LDKIRDAFQRHPQLPNLLVDDAFIAELRDRLDDWRQVVSAAVGAGISLPAMSASLAYFEALRRDVLPANLIQAQRDFFGAHTYKRKDRDGAFHTAWPS
;
A
#
# COMPACT_ATOMS: atom_id res chain seq x y z
N LEU A 1 20.64 -9.67 9.06
CA LEU A 1 21.23 -8.55 8.29
C LEU A 1 21.86 -9.04 6.99
N ASP A 2 22.42 -10.26 6.95
CA ASP A 2 23.03 -10.84 5.74
C ASP A 2 22.06 -10.87 4.54
N LYS A 3 20.82 -11.33 4.70
CA LYS A 3 19.82 -11.31 3.61
C LYS A 3 19.58 -9.93 2.99
N ILE A 4 19.62 -8.87 3.80
CA ILE A 4 19.46 -7.49 3.33
C ILE A 4 20.70 -7.08 2.52
N ARG A 5 21.91 -7.35 3.06
CA ARG A 5 23.17 -7.11 2.34
C ARG A 5 23.16 -7.84 0.99
N ASP A 6 22.81 -9.12 1.00
CA ASP A 6 22.86 -9.98 -0.18
C ASP A 6 21.83 -9.53 -1.23
N ALA A 7 20.66 -9.01 -0.83
CA ALA A 7 19.69 -8.38 -1.74
C ALA A 7 20.27 -7.14 -2.45
N PHE A 8 20.92 -6.23 -1.70
CA PHE A 8 21.55 -5.04 -2.30
C PHE A 8 22.84 -5.35 -3.06
N GLN A 9 23.55 -6.44 -2.73
CA GLN A 9 24.67 -6.93 -3.56
C GLN A 9 24.19 -7.46 -4.91
N ARG A 10 23.06 -8.20 -4.93
CA ARG A 10 22.45 -8.67 -6.18
C ARG A 10 21.87 -7.52 -7.00
N HIS A 11 21.20 -6.57 -6.36
CA HIS A 11 20.53 -5.43 -7.01
C HIS A 11 20.83 -4.10 -6.28
N PRO A 12 21.93 -3.40 -6.62
CA PRO A 12 22.31 -2.17 -5.91
C PRO A 12 21.30 -1.02 -6.00
N GLN A 13 20.47 -1.01 -7.05
CA GLN A 13 19.44 0.02 -7.29
C GLN A 13 18.04 -0.46 -6.86
N LEU A 14 17.96 -1.46 -5.97
CA LEU A 14 16.68 -1.99 -5.51
C LEU A 14 15.83 -0.87 -4.86
N PRO A 15 14.64 -0.55 -5.39
CA PRO A 15 13.83 0.56 -4.89
C PRO A 15 13.20 0.25 -3.52
N ASN A 16 13.01 -1.04 -3.21
CA ASN A 16 12.44 -1.50 -1.95
C ASN A 16 12.82 -2.98 -1.71
N LEU A 17 13.11 -3.37 -0.46
CA LEU A 17 13.39 -4.79 -0.13
C LEU A 17 12.21 -5.72 -0.44
N LEU A 18 10.99 -5.20 -0.41
CA LEU A 18 9.77 -5.97 -0.68
C LEU A 18 9.57 -6.31 -2.17
N VAL A 19 10.47 -5.86 -3.05
CA VAL A 19 10.52 -6.30 -4.47
C VAL A 19 11.65 -7.29 -4.75
N ASP A 20 12.44 -7.68 -3.74
CA ASP A 20 13.43 -8.75 -3.88
C ASP A 20 12.78 -10.13 -3.80
N ASP A 21 13.15 -11.04 -4.70
CA ASP A 21 12.53 -12.37 -4.83
C ASP A 21 12.61 -13.21 -3.54
N ALA A 22 13.72 -13.14 -2.79
CA ALA A 22 13.88 -13.92 -1.56
C ALA A 22 12.94 -13.40 -0.46
N PHE A 23 12.82 -12.08 -0.34
CA PHE A 23 11.90 -11.46 0.61
C PHE A 23 10.43 -11.67 0.21
N ILE A 24 10.10 -11.62 -1.09
CA ILE A 24 8.76 -11.94 -1.59
C ILE A 24 8.37 -13.37 -1.24
N ALA A 25 9.27 -14.34 -1.42
CA ALA A 25 9.01 -15.73 -1.08
C ALA A 25 8.69 -15.89 0.40
N GLU A 26 9.53 -15.33 1.28
CA GLU A 26 9.31 -15.40 2.74
C GLU A 26 8.00 -14.76 3.19
N LEU A 27 7.62 -13.63 2.57
CA LEU A 27 6.37 -12.93 2.83
C LEU A 27 5.17 -13.73 2.34
N ARG A 28 5.24 -14.29 1.14
CA ARG A 28 4.14 -15.08 0.57
C ARG A 28 3.77 -16.26 1.46
N ASP A 29 4.78 -16.93 2.02
CA ASP A 29 4.59 -18.07 2.91
C ASP A 29 3.92 -17.70 4.24
N ARG A 30 3.98 -16.43 4.67
CA ARG A 30 3.50 -15.96 5.98
C ARG A 30 2.31 -15.02 5.91
N LEU A 31 1.96 -14.55 4.72
CA LEU A 31 0.99 -13.47 4.54
C LEU A 31 -0.39 -13.83 5.09
N ASP A 32 -0.84 -15.07 4.87
CA ASP A 32 -2.15 -15.52 5.35
C ASP A 32 -2.16 -15.71 6.87
N ASP A 33 -1.13 -16.30 7.45
CA ASP A 33 -0.97 -16.42 8.91
C ASP A 33 -0.94 -15.03 9.57
N TRP A 34 -0.22 -14.08 8.95
CA TRP A 34 -0.15 -12.72 9.44
C TRP A 34 -1.52 -12.03 9.43
N ARG A 35 -2.33 -12.20 8.37
CA ARG A 35 -3.71 -11.72 8.32
C ARG A 35 -4.57 -12.37 9.41
N GLN A 36 -4.43 -13.68 9.61
CA GLN A 36 -5.18 -14.40 10.65
C GLN A 36 -4.84 -13.89 12.05
N VAL A 37 -3.56 -13.69 12.36
CA VAL A 37 -3.11 -13.14 13.65
C VAL A 37 -3.68 -11.74 13.88
N VAL A 38 -3.60 -10.85 12.91
CA VAL A 38 -4.17 -9.49 13.02
C VAL A 38 -5.68 -9.55 13.21
N SER A 39 -6.39 -10.37 12.44
CA SER A 39 -7.84 -10.54 12.54
C SER A 39 -8.26 -11.07 13.91
N ALA A 40 -7.60 -12.12 14.40
CA ALA A 40 -7.89 -12.73 15.69
C ALA A 40 -7.63 -11.76 16.85
N ALA A 41 -6.51 -11.03 16.81
CA ALA A 41 -6.18 -10.04 17.84
C ALA A 41 -7.22 -8.92 17.90
N VAL A 42 -7.65 -8.38 16.75
CA VAL A 42 -8.71 -7.36 16.69
C VAL A 42 -10.01 -7.90 17.27
N GLY A 43 -10.42 -9.12 16.89
CA GLY A 43 -11.62 -9.76 17.43
C GLY A 43 -11.56 -10.01 18.95
N ALA A 44 -10.36 -10.23 19.48
CA ALA A 44 -10.12 -10.41 20.91
C ALA A 44 -9.87 -9.09 21.68
N GLY A 45 -9.87 -7.93 21.01
CA GLY A 45 -9.56 -6.65 21.64
C GLY A 45 -8.07 -6.47 22.01
N ILE A 46 -7.17 -7.23 21.40
CA ILE A 46 -5.72 -7.15 21.62
C ILE A 46 -5.11 -6.14 20.64
N SER A 47 -4.41 -5.14 21.17
CA SER A 47 -3.77 -4.10 20.38
C SER A 47 -2.47 -4.59 19.73
N LEU A 48 -2.38 -4.51 18.39
CA LEU A 48 -1.20 -4.86 17.59
C LEU A 48 -0.80 -3.74 16.60
N PRO A 49 -0.47 -2.52 17.09
CA PRO A 49 -0.33 -1.34 16.21
C PRO A 49 0.74 -1.53 15.13
N ALA A 50 1.90 -2.09 15.50
CA ALA A 50 3.00 -2.31 14.57
C ALA A 50 2.64 -3.36 13.50
N MET A 51 2.04 -4.48 13.88
CA MET A 51 1.68 -5.55 12.93
C MET A 51 0.55 -5.14 12.00
N SER A 52 -0.45 -4.42 12.51
CA SER A 52 -1.56 -3.91 11.70
C SER A 52 -1.06 -2.86 10.71
N ALA A 53 -0.20 -1.95 11.14
CA ALA A 53 0.36 -0.91 10.27
C ALA A 53 1.26 -1.50 9.18
N SER A 54 2.13 -2.45 9.51
CA SER A 54 3.00 -3.08 8.51
C SER A 54 2.21 -3.95 7.52
N LEU A 55 1.11 -4.60 7.94
CA LEU A 55 0.23 -5.35 7.04
C LEU A 55 -0.48 -4.40 6.08
N ALA A 56 -1.03 -3.31 6.61
CA ALA A 56 -1.69 -2.28 5.79
C ALA A 56 -0.72 -1.66 4.78
N TYR A 57 0.52 -1.38 5.18
CA TYR A 57 1.56 -0.89 4.28
C TYR A 57 1.85 -1.88 3.15
N PHE A 58 2.05 -3.16 3.47
CA PHE A 58 2.32 -4.18 2.47
C PHE A 58 1.16 -4.37 1.48
N GLU A 59 -0.09 -4.41 1.98
CA GLU A 59 -1.28 -4.50 1.13
C GLU A 59 -1.47 -3.26 0.24
N ALA A 60 -1.09 -2.08 0.73
CA ALA A 60 -1.13 -0.86 -0.08
C ALA A 60 -0.04 -0.89 -1.16
N LEU A 61 1.18 -1.31 -0.81
CA LEU A 61 2.33 -1.33 -1.72
C LEU A 61 2.11 -2.27 -2.91
N ARG A 62 1.45 -3.41 -2.69
CA ARG A 62 1.23 -4.43 -3.74
C ARG A 62 0.04 -4.14 -4.66
N ARG A 63 -0.73 -3.07 -4.42
CA ARG A 63 -1.91 -2.71 -5.23
C ARG A 63 -1.55 -1.64 -6.24
N ASP A 64 -1.90 -1.90 -7.50
CA ASP A 64 -1.80 -0.92 -8.59
C ASP A 64 -2.79 0.24 -8.43
N VAL A 65 -3.95 -0.02 -7.81
CA VAL A 65 -5.00 0.99 -7.59
C VAL A 65 -5.39 1.05 -6.12
N LEU A 66 -5.21 2.23 -5.54
CA LEU A 66 -5.64 2.58 -4.19
C LEU A 66 -6.90 3.46 -4.23
N PRO A 67 -7.70 3.49 -3.15
CA PRO A 67 -8.90 4.32 -3.05
C PRO A 67 -8.62 5.83 -2.98
N ALA A 68 -7.38 6.27 -3.25
CA ALA A 68 -7.00 7.67 -3.28
C ALA A 68 -7.74 8.47 -4.38
N ASN A 69 -8.35 7.80 -5.37
CA ASN A 69 -9.24 8.43 -6.34
C ASN A 69 -10.46 9.09 -5.67
N LEU A 70 -11.01 8.49 -4.60
CA LEU A 70 -12.11 9.10 -3.84
C LEU A 70 -11.64 10.35 -3.09
N ILE A 71 -10.42 10.32 -2.54
CA ILE A 71 -9.82 11.50 -1.88
C ILE A 71 -9.63 12.63 -2.89
N GLN A 72 -9.19 12.33 -4.12
CA GLN A 72 -9.08 13.32 -5.19
C GLN A 72 -10.45 13.89 -5.56
N ALA A 73 -11.48 13.05 -5.68
CA ALA A 73 -12.86 13.50 -5.94
C ALA A 73 -13.38 14.42 -4.82
N GLN A 74 -13.15 14.08 -3.54
CA GLN A 74 -13.54 14.91 -2.40
C GLN A 74 -12.83 16.27 -2.41
N ARG A 75 -11.52 16.29 -2.71
CA ARG A 75 -10.75 17.54 -2.81
C ARG A 75 -11.25 18.42 -3.96
N ASP A 76 -11.59 17.84 -5.09
CA ASP A 76 -12.18 18.58 -6.20
C ASP A 76 -13.58 19.11 -5.88
N PHE A 77 -14.40 18.29 -5.20
CA PHE A 77 -15.75 18.66 -4.76
C PHE A 77 -15.76 19.86 -3.82
N PHE A 78 -14.98 19.81 -2.73
CA PHE A 78 -15.03 20.86 -1.70
C PHE A 78 -14.10 22.05 -1.96
N GLY A 79 -13.08 21.89 -2.81
CA GLY A 79 -12.00 22.87 -2.93
C GLY A 79 -11.53 23.18 -4.35
N ALA A 80 -12.23 22.67 -5.39
CA ALA A 80 -11.88 22.87 -6.80
C ALA A 80 -10.39 22.54 -7.11
N HIS A 81 -9.84 21.56 -6.39
CA HIS A 81 -8.41 21.22 -6.45
C HIS A 81 -7.98 20.50 -7.73
N THR A 82 -8.91 20.15 -8.62
CA THR A 82 -8.70 19.34 -9.82
C THR A 82 -8.18 17.92 -9.50
N TYR A 83 -8.21 17.03 -10.51
CA TYR A 83 -7.64 15.69 -10.44
C TYR A 83 -7.11 15.23 -11.82
N LYS A 84 -6.32 14.15 -11.84
CA LYS A 84 -5.88 13.48 -13.07
C LYS A 84 -6.77 12.27 -13.38
N ARG A 85 -6.88 11.93 -14.67
CA ARG A 85 -7.61 10.76 -15.14
C ARG A 85 -6.66 9.67 -15.63
N LYS A 86 -7.17 8.45 -15.73
CA LYS A 86 -6.42 7.29 -16.26
C LYS A 86 -6.48 7.17 -17.78
N ASP A 87 -7.48 7.76 -18.42
CA ASP A 87 -7.76 7.61 -19.85
C ASP A 87 -7.18 8.74 -20.71
N ARG A 88 -6.69 9.83 -20.11
CA ARG A 88 -6.17 10.99 -20.83
C ARG A 88 -5.32 11.89 -19.94
N ASP A 89 -4.39 12.59 -20.56
CA ASP A 89 -3.54 13.57 -19.89
C ASP A 89 -4.29 14.89 -19.60
N GLY A 90 -3.85 15.58 -18.55
CA GLY A 90 -4.39 16.88 -18.13
C GLY A 90 -4.86 16.93 -16.67
N ALA A 91 -5.29 18.10 -16.25
CA ALA A 91 -5.97 18.35 -14.98
C ALA A 91 -7.45 18.64 -15.24
N PHE A 92 -8.32 18.01 -14.46
CA PHE A 92 -9.77 18.05 -14.66
C PHE A 92 -10.43 18.58 -13.41
N HIS A 93 -11.35 19.54 -13.58
CA HIS A 93 -12.30 19.94 -12.54
C HIS A 93 -13.69 19.45 -12.95
N THR A 94 -14.46 18.94 -11.99
CA THR A 94 -15.86 18.56 -12.20
C THR A 94 -16.77 19.53 -11.47
N ALA A 95 -17.79 20.05 -12.16
CA ALA A 95 -18.85 20.82 -11.52
C ALA A 95 -19.82 19.84 -10.84
N TRP A 96 -19.56 19.54 -9.57
CA TRP A 96 -20.37 18.60 -8.81
C TRP A 96 -21.71 19.23 -8.40
N PRO A 97 -22.82 18.47 -8.42
CA PRO A 97 -24.11 18.96 -7.92
C PRO A 97 -24.04 19.16 -6.41
N SER A 98 -24.52 20.32 -5.96
CA SER A 98 -24.69 20.70 -4.56
C SER A 98 -26.03 20.22 -4.00
#